data_AF-A0A804JTW9-F1
#
_entry.id   AF-A0A804JTW9-F1
#
_cell.length_a   1.000
_cell.length_b   1.000
_cell.length_c   1.000
_cell.angle_alpha   90.00
_cell.angle_beta   90.00
_cell.angle_gamma   90.00
#
_symmetry.space_group_name_H-M   'P 1'
#
loop_
_entity.id
_entity.type
_entity.pdbx_description
1 polymer ?
#
loop_
_entity_poly.entity_id
_entity_poly.type
_entity_poly.pdbx_seq_one_letter_code
_entity_poly.pdbx_strand_id
1 'polypeptide(L)'
;SVFRYWGSHPDAIVAVIGSLGTVGDLFGYGCAAIFGSNPTLHDALTNTRTDGYGALFREGTAALLNSMTDSKYPFTTKQVKFSFAGAITSDGAAEAQADIFKQANEGKF
;
A
#
# COMPACT_ATOMS: atom_id res chain seq x y z
N SER A 1 6.25 12.05 -3.14
CA SER A 1 5.99 10.61 -3.23
C SER A 1 4.49 10.39 -3.33
N VAL A 2 4.05 9.42 -4.11
CA VAL A 2 2.62 9.25 -4.44
C VAL A 2 1.79 8.81 -3.24
N PHE A 3 2.35 8.09 -2.27
CA PHE A 3 1.64 7.81 -1.01
C PHE A 3 1.24 9.08 -0.25
N ARG A 4 2.00 10.18 -0.36
CA ARG A 4 1.65 11.46 0.30
C ARG A 4 0.43 12.11 -0.36
N TYR A 5 0.26 11.92 -1.68
CA TYR A 5 -0.94 12.38 -2.36
C TYR A 5 -2.15 11.67 -1.78
N TRP A 6 -2.18 10.35 -1.83
CA TRP A 6 -3.31 9.57 -1.29
C TRP A 6 -3.55 9.84 0.21
N GLY A 7 -2.49 9.90 1.02
CA GLY A 7 -2.59 10.21 2.45
C GLY A 7 -3.09 11.63 2.75
N SER A 8 -3.08 12.55 1.79
CA SER A 8 -3.64 13.90 1.94
C SER A 8 -5.04 14.04 1.34
N HIS A 9 -5.56 13.00 0.67
CA HIS A 9 -6.85 12.99 -0.04
C HIS A 9 -7.69 11.76 0.35
N PRO A 10 -8.15 11.65 1.61
CA PRO A 10 -8.99 10.54 2.05
C PRO A 10 -10.33 10.45 1.29
N ASP A 11 -10.83 11.57 0.79
CA ASP A 11 -12.00 11.65 -0.11
C ASP A 11 -11.75 10.92 -1.44
N ALA A 12 -10.55 11.04 -2.01
CA ALA A 12 -10.17 10.30 -3.22
C ALA A 12 -10.14 8.79 -2.96
N ILE A 13 -9.71 8.35 -1.76
CA ILE A 13 -9.77 6.93 -1.37
C ILE A 13 -11.23 6.46 -1.36
N VAL A 14 -12.13 7.20 -0.70
CA VAL A 14 -13.56 6.89 -0.66
C VAL A 14 -14.17 6.85 -2.07
N ALA A 15 -13.78 7.75 -2.97
CA ALA A 15 -14.27 7.75 -4.34
C ALA A 15 -13.87 6.48 -5.12
N VAL A 16 -12.71 5.90 -4.82
CA VAL A 16 -12.20 4.70 -5.52
C VAL A 16 -12.80 3.42 -4.97
N ILE A 17 -12.89 3.28 -3.64
CA ILE A 17 -13.27 2.00 -3.01
C ILE A 17 -14.60 2.05 -2.22
N GLY A 18 -15.28 3.21 -2.18
CA GLY A 18 -16.56 3.42 -1.49
C GLY A 18 -16.49 3.62 0.03
N SER A 19 -15.30 3.52 0.62
CA SER A 19 -15.03 3.74 2.05
C SER A 19 -13.54 4.07 2.25
N LEU A 20 -13.06 4.23 3.49
CA LEU A 20 -11.60 4.27 3.70
C LEU A 20 -10.95 2.88 3.56
N GLY A 21 -11.74 1.80 3.64
CA GLY A 21 -11.27 0.42 3.66
C GLY A 21 -10.33 0.13 4.83
N THR A 22 -9.98 -1.15 5.01
CA THR A 22 -8.92 -1.54 5.96
C THR A 22 -7.86 -2.39 5.27
N VAL A 23 -6.65 -2.40 5.84
CA VAL A 23 -5.56 -3.24 5.33
C VAL A 23 -5.96 -4.71 5.29
N GLY A 24 -6.67 -5.19 6.31
CA GLY A 24 -7.18 -6.56 6.40
C GLY A 24 -8.19 -6.89 5.32
N ASP A 25 -9.12 -5.97 5.01
CA ASP A 25 -10.15 -6.22 3.98
C ASP A 25 -9.54 -6.26 2.57
N LEU A 26 -8.50 -5.46 2.32
CA LEU A 26 -7.93 -5.29 0.99
C LEU A 26 -6.73 -6.21 0.72
N PHE A 27 -5.85 -6.40 1.70
CA PHE A 27 -4.63 -7.22 1.58
C PHE A 27 -4.73 -8.57 2.33
N GLY A 28 -5.78 -8.78 3.12
CA GLY A 28 -5.97 -9.96 3.97
C GLY A 28 -5.55 -9.71 5.42
N TYR A 29 -6.27 -10.32 6.38
CA TYR A 29 -6.05 -10.12 7.81
C TYR A 29 -4.64 -10.48 8.30
N GLY A 30 -3.95 -11.42 7.64
CA GLY A 30 -2.55 -11.75 7.95
C GLY A 30 -1.60 -10.57 7.73
N CYS A 31 -1.86 -9.73 6.72
CA CYS A 31 -1.07 -8.52 6.44
C CYS A 31 -1.30 -7.43 7.49
N ALA A 32 -2.51 -7.34 8.03
CA ALA A 32 -2.84 -6.39 9.09
C ALA A 32 -2.14 -6.73 10.42
N ALA A 33 -1.88 -8.01 10.71
CA ALA A 33 -1.26 -8.45 11.96
C ALA A 33 0.09 -7.79 12.27
N ILE A 34 0.84 -7.34 11.26
CA ILE A 34 2.12 -6.62 11.41
C ILE A 34 1.93 -5.29 12.15
N PHE A 35 0.76 -4.66 12.00
CA PHE A 35 0.40 -3.45 12.75
C PHE A 35 -0.09 -3.75 14.17
N GLY A 36 -0.27 -5.02 14.55
CA GLY A 36 -0.97 -5.40 15.78
C GLY A 36 -2.42 -4.93 15.82
N SER A 37 -2.98 -4.50 14.69
CA SER A 37 -4.33 -3.94 14.53
C SER A 37 -4.78 -4.04 13.07
N ASN A 38 -6.00 -3.64 12.75
CA ASN A 38 -6.48 -3.55 11.36
C ASN A 38 -6.72 -2.10 10.95
N PRO A 39 -5.65 -1.34 10.58
CA PRO A 39 -5.77 0.08 10.27
C PRO A 39 -6.51 0.33 8.96
N THR A 40 -7.03 1.55 8.82
CA THR A 40 -7.59 2.00 7.55
C THR A 40 -6.50 2.15 6.48
N LEU A 41 -6.86 2.22 5.20
CA LEU A 41 -5.87 2.51 4.15
C LEU A 41 -5.25 3.91 4.35
N HIS A 42 -6.02 4.87 4.86
CA HIS A 42 -5.50 6.19 5.20
C HIS A 42 -4.42 6.10 6.30
N ASP A 43 -4.67 5.37 7.39
CA ASP A 43 -3.69 5.17 8.46
C ASP A 43 -2.41 4.49 7.96
N ALA A 44 -2.54 3.55 7.01
CA ALA A 44 -1.40 2.90 6.37
C ALA A 44 -0.57 3.89 5.51
N LEU A 45 -1.23 4.80 4.79
CA LEU A 45 -0.59 5.84 3.98
C LEU A 45 0.12 6.90 4.85
N THR A 46 -0.44 7.23 6.01
CA THR A 46 0.12 8.21 6.95
C THR A 46 1.02 7.58 8.01
N ASN A 47 1.36 6.30 7.86
CA ASN A 47 2.15 5.58 8.86
C ASN A 47 3.54 6.21 9.05
N THR A 48 3.94 6.42 10.30
CA THR A 48 5.20 7.12 10.66
C THR A 48 6.38 6.19 10.96
N ARG A 49 6.20 4.86 10.90
CA ARG A 49 7.31 3.92 11.10
C ARG A 49 8.37 4.14 10.02
N THR A 50 9.62 4.06 10.44
CA THR A 50 10.79 4.29 9.57
C THR A 50 11.43 2.98 9.09
N ASP A 51 10.83 1.84 9.40
CA ASP A 51 11.30 0.51 9.00
C ASP A 51 10.67 0.04 7.68
N GLY A 52 11.13 -1.10 7.17
CA GLY A 52 10.70 -1.67 5.91
C GLY A 52 9.20 -1.96 5.88
N TYR A 53 8.62 -2.40 7.00
CA TYR A 53 7.17 -2.56 7.12
C TYR A 53 6.40 -1.24 6.97
N GLY A 54 6.88 -0.16 7.62
CA GLY A 54 6.32 1.18 7.44
C GLY A 54 6.39 1.66 5.99
N ALA A 55 7.52 1.41 5.32
CA ALA A 55 7.68 1.72 3.89
C ALA A 55 6.72 0.91 3.02
N LEU A 56 6.60 -0.40 3.27
CA LEU A 56 5.72 -1.31 2.55
C LEU A 56 4.27 -0.89 2.68
N PHE A 57 3.82 -0.50 3.88
CA PHE A 57 2.46 -0.02 4.07
C PHE A 57 2.15 1.24 3.26
N ARG A 58 3.03 2.24 3.30
CA ARG A 58 2.82 3.48 2.57
C ARG A 58 2.84 3.26 1.06
N GLU A 59 3.90 2.65 0.54
CA GLU A 59 4.09 2.48 -0.91
C GLU A 59 3.18 1.40 -1.49
N GLY A 60 2.93 0.32 -0.75
CA GLY A 60 2.01 -0.75 -1.14
C GLY A 60 0.55 -0.32 -1.15
N THR A 61 0.11 0.51 -0.18
CA THR A 61 -1.25 1.07 -0.21
C THR A 61 -1.42 2.04 -1.37
N ALA A 62 -0.42 2.88 -1.65
CA ALA A 62 -0.43 3.73 -2.83
C ALA A 62 -0.45 2.91 -4.14
N ALA A 63 0.33 1.84 -4.22
CA ALA A 63 0.35 0.93 -5.37
C ALA A 63 -1.01 0.25 -5.59
N LEU A 64 -1.72 -0.10 -4.52
CA LEU A 64 -3.05 -0.69 -4.61
C LEU A 64 -4.03 0.30 -5.25
N LEU A 65 -4.07 1.54 -4.75
CA LEU A 65 -4.96 2.58 -5.26
C LEU A 65 -4.61 2.97 -6.71
N ASN A 66 -3.32 3.08 -7.03
CA ASN A 66 -2.88 3.34 -8.41
C ASN A 66 -3.28 2.19 -9.35
N SER A 67 -3.13 0.92 -8.94
CA SER A 67 -3.55 -0.23 -9.74
C SER A 67 -5.06 -0.29 -10.04
N MET A 68 -5.88 0.39 -9.24
CA MET A 68 -7.33 0.46 -9.41
C MET A 68 -7.76 1.66 -10.28
N THR A 69 -6.93 2.68 -10.40
CA THR A 69 -7.30 3.99 -10.96
C THR A 69 -6.55 4.36 -12.23
N ASP A 70 -5.32 3.87 -12.39
CA ASP A 70 -4.48 4.14 -13.56
C ASP A 70 -4.29 2.86 -14.39
N SER A 71 -4.87 2.86 -15.59
CA SER A 71 -4.77 1.74 -16.53
C SER A 71 -3.37 1.52 -17.09
N LYS A 72 -2.45 2.49 -16.91
CA LYS A 72 -1.04 2.38 -17.28
C LYS A 72 -0.15 1.92 -16.13
N TYR A 73 -0.71 1.73 -14.94
CA TYR A 73 0.06 1.27 -13.78
C TYR A 73 0.65 -0.12 -14.06
N PRO A 74 1.94 -0.36 -13.78
CA PRO A 74 2.65 -1.56 -14.24
C PRO A 74 2.21 -2.86 -13.56
N PHE A 75 1.44 -2.77 -12.47
CA PHE A 75 0.95 -3.93 -11.74
C PHE A 75 -0.57 -3.96 -11.68
N THR A 76 -1.15 -5.14 -11.88
CA THR A 76 -2.56 -5.38 -11.56
C THR A 76 -2.80 -5.33 -10.06
N THR A 77 -4.03 -5.02 -9.63
CA THR A 77 -4.45 -5.11 -8.22
C THR A 77 -4.13 -6.47 -7.58
N LYS A 78 -4.25 -7.56 -8.34
CA LYS A 78 -3.91 -8.91 -7.86
C LYS A 78 -2.41 -9.06 -7.59
N GLN A 79 -1.56 -8.56 -8.49
CA GLN A 79 -0.11 -8.59 -8.30
C GLN A 79 0.31 -7.75 -7.11
N VAL A 80 -0.25 -6.54 -6.94
CA VAL A 80 0.04 -5.69 -5.78
C VAL A 80 -0.28 -6.43 -4.47
N LYS A 81 -1.48 -7.02 -4.35
CA LYS A 81 -1.88 -7.78 -3.15
C LYS A 81 -0.96 -8.97 -2.86
N PHE A 82 -0.58 -9.72 -3.91
CA PHE A 82 0.30 -10.88 -3.77
C PHE A 82 1.72 -10.48 -3.36
N SER A 83 2.32 -9.50 -4.04
CA SER A 83 3.64 -8.96 -3.72
C SER A 83 3.68 -8.37 -2.31
N PHE A 84 2.64 -7.65 -1.92
CA PHE A 84 2.50 -7.15 -0.56
C PHE A 84 2.54 -8.30 0.45
N ALA A 85 1.68 -9.30 0.31
CA ALA A 85 1.59 -10.43 1.23
C ALA A 85 2.87 -11.27 1.27
N GLY A 86 3.63 -11.37 0.16
CA GLY A 86 4.92 -12.08 0.14
C GLY A 86 6.03 -11.34 0.88
N ALA A 87 5.96 -10.00 0.93
CA ALA A 87 7.01 -9.16 1.50
C ALA A 87 6.95 -9.03 3.03
N ILE A 88 5.86 -9.45 3.67
CA ILE A 88 5.66 -9.32 5.12
C ILE A 88 6.52 -10.26 5.99
N THR A 89 7.42 -11.02 5.37
CA THR A 89 8.19 -12.09 6.00
C THR A 89 9.41 -11.59 6.77
N SER A 90 9.94 -10.42 6.44
CA SER A 90 11.03 -9.76 7.15
C SER A 90 11.08 -8.27 6.82
N ASP A 91 11.79 -7.51 7.65
CA ASP A 91 11.96 -6.07 7.45
C ASP A 91 12.64 -5.74 6.10
N GLY A 92 13.71 -6.47 5.76
CA GLY A 92 14.41 -6.28 4.47
C GLY A 92 13.59 -6.70 3.25
N ALA A 93 12.75 -7.74 3.36
CA ALA A 93 11.83 -8.10 2.28
C ALA A 93 10.75 -7.04 2.08
N ALA A 94 10.25 -6.46 3.17
CA ALA A 94 9.29 -5.37 3.15
C ALA A 94 9.89 -4.11 2.52
N GLU A 95 11.12 -3.73 2.90
CA GLU A 95 11.85 -2.60 2.32
C GLU A 95 12.07 -2.78 0.81
N ALA A 96 12.59 -3.94 0.38
CA ALA A 96 12.85 -4.21 -1.03
C ALA A 96 11.58 -4.13 -1.89
N GLN A 97 10.47 -4.68 -1.41
CA GLN A 97 9.19 -4.60 -2.11
C GLN A 97 8.59 -3.18 -2.06
N ALA A 98 8.79 -2.43 -0.98
CA ALA A 98 8.39 -1.03 -0.90
C ALA A 98 9.10 -0.18 -1.95
N ASP A 99 10.40 -0.41 -2.19
CA ASP A 99 11.16 0.29 -3.22
C ASP A 99 10.69 -0.03 -4.64
N ILE A 100 10.28 -1.26 -4.90
CA ILE A 100 9.64 -1.65 -6.17
C ILE A 100 8.33 -0.88 -6.37
N PHE A 101 7.47 -0.86 -5.34
CA PHE A 101 6.21 -0.12 -5.40
C PHE A 101 6.44 1.38 -5.54
N LYS A 102 7.43 1.95 -4.86
CA LYS A 102 7.80 3.35 -4.98
C LYS A 102 8.20 3.71 -6.41
N GLN A 103 9.02 2.89 -7.07
CA GLN A 103 9.39 3.11 -8.47
C GLN A 103 8.18 3.07 -9.40
N ALA A 104 7.29 2.09 -9.23
CA ALA A 104 6.05 2.00 -10.01
C ALA A 104 5.12 3.20 -9.77
N ASN A 105 4.95 3.58 -8.50
CA ASN A 105 4.19 4.77 -8.09
C ASN A 105 4.75 6.04 -8.74
N GLU A 106 6.08 6.17 -8.85
CA GLU A 106 6.74 7.34 -9.44
C GLU A 106 6.88 7.26 -10.97
N GLY A 107 6.37 6.20 -11.62
CA GLY A 107 6.49 6.00 -13.07
C GLY A 107 7.92 5.72 -13.54
N LYS A 108 8.75 5.13 -12.67
CA LYS A 108 10.17 4.80 -12.89
C LYS A 108 10.44 3.29 -12.94
N PHE A 109 9.39 2.49 -13.07
CA PHE A 109 9.46 1.03 -13.14
C PHE A 109 9.64 0.54 -14.58
#